data_AF-X0UCR3-F1
#
_entry.id   AF-X0UCR3-F1
#
_cell.length_a   1.000
_cell.length_b   1.000
_cell.length_c   1.000
_cell.angle_alpha   90.00
_cell.angle_beta   90.00
_cell.angle_gamma   90.00
#
_symmetry.space_group_name_H-M   'P 1'
#
loop_
_entity.id
_entity.type
_entity.pdbx_description
1 polymer ?
#
loop_
_entity_poly.entity_id
_entity_poly.type
_entity_poly.pdbx_seq_one_letter_code
_entity_poly.pdbx_strand_id
1 'polypeptide(L)'
;GLNSPFEAERVRLQRSAYAFARQMTWPEVGIAYLRLARQVLSEVVAPAPRAAPEHSLPELRLDHLIRMTDDTGLLQHAVRSVPDRRHGYCVDDNARGLLVALLSHRVTGSAETQRLITTYLSYLHHSQREDGHFHNFMDYRRNLQPGRGSEDCVGRALWALGAAVRWVPDEGGRFLAREMFDRAMTLPLGFGPRGCALAILGLHAYLQAEPESGVAGATLESLGGMLVRRYEQEAGPEWRWFEPRLVYDNAVLPLALFQVSSVTGDQTVLRVARESLAFLES
;
A
#
# COMPACT_ATOMS: atom_id res chain seq x y z
N GLY A 1 55.34 52.48 55.94
CA GLY A 1 53.88 52.40 55.78
C GLY A 1 53.51 53.00 54.46
N LEU A 2 52.91 52.20 53.56
CA LEU A 2 52.28 52.60 52.29
C LEU A 2 51.41 51.42 51.81
N ASN A 3 50.38 51.03 52.59
CA ASN A 3 49.26 50.24 52.06
C ASN A 3 48.32 51.25 51.42
N SER A 4 48.47 51.45 50.11
CA SER A 4 47.86 52.56 49.39
C SER A 4 46.36 52.31 49.11
N PRO A 5 45.54 53.38 49.00
CA PRO A 5 44.11 53.29 48.65
C PRO A 5 43.82 52.43 47.41
N PHE A 6 44.77 52.31 46.49
CA PHE A 6 44.67 51.48 45.29
C PHE A 6 44.60 49.98 45.58
N GLU A 7 45.25 49.48 46.65
CA GLU A 7 45.15 48.06 47.00
C GLU A 7 43.78 47.73 47.58
N ALA A 8 43.23 48.62 48.41
CA ALA A 8 41.88 48.49 48.93
C ALA A 8 40.84 48.53 47.80
N GLU A 9 41.00 49.43 46.83
CA GLU A 9 40.17 49.54 45.63
C GLU A 9 40.22 48.25 44.79
N ARG A 10 41.42 47.73 44.53
CA ARG A 10 41.65 46.50 43.75
C ARG A 10 41.02 45.27 44.39
N VAL A 11 41.17 45.11 45.70
CA VAL A 11 40.56 43.99 46.45
C VAL A 11 39.03 44.07 46.39
N ARG A 12 38.47 45.29 46.45
CA ARG A 12 37.02 45.53 46.31
C ARG A 12 36.52 45.13 44.93
N LEU A 13 37.22 45.56 43.88
CA LEU A 13 36.93 45.21 42.48
C LEU A 13 37.04 43.70 42.24
N GLN A 14 38.08 43.04 42.75
CA GLN A 14 38.24 41.59 42.64
C GLN A 14 37.12 40.83 43.32
N ARG A 15 36.71 41.24 44.54
CA ARG A 15 35.58 40.63 45.25
C ARG A 15 34.26 40.81 44.51
N SER A 16 34.01 42.00 43.95
CA SER A 16 32.81 42.29 43.18
C SER A 16 32.77 41.47 41.88
N ALA A 17 33.89 41.42 41.14
CA ALA A 17 34.01 40.62 39.93
C ALA A 17 33.85 39.11 40.22
N TYR A 18 34.43 38.62 41.31
CA TYR A 18 34.28 37.22 41.74
C TYR A 18 32.83 36.88 42.13
N ALA A 19 32.16 37.77 42.87
CA ALA A 19 30.76 37.59 43.25
C ALA A 19 29.82 37.61 42.03
N PHE A 20 30.10 38.47 41.05
CA PHE A 20 29.35 38.54 39.80
C PHE A 20 29.59 37.30 38.92
N ALA A 21 30.84 36.90 38.73
CA ALA A 21 31.21 35.72 37.95
C ALA A 21 30.67 34.40 38.55
N ARG A 22 30.46 34.33 39.87
CA ARG A 22 29.83 33.18 40.53
C ARG A 22 28.44 32.87 39.99
N GLN A 23 27.67 33.89 39.58
CA GLN A 23 26.35 33.72 38.98
C GLN A 23 26.42 33.16 37.55
N MET A 24 27.61 33.21 36.93
CA MET A 24 27.89 32.66 35.61
C MET A 24 28.52 31.27 35.66
N THR A 25 28.63 30.66 36.85
CA THR A 25 29.08 29.27 36.95
C THR A 25 28.03 28.34 36.34
N TRP A 26 28.51 27.27 35.70
CA TRP A 26 27.65 26.30 35.02
C TRP A 26 26.45 25.78 35.87
N PRO A 27 26.59 25.52 37.19
CA PRO A 27 25.46 25.13 38.02
C PRO A 27 24.38 26.22 38.16
N GLU A 28 24.77 27.49 38.36
CA GLU A 28 23.82 28.61 38.51
C GLU A 28 23.11 28.91 37.19
N VAL A 29 23.85 28.86 36.08
CA VAL A 29 23.28 28.98 34.72
C VAL A 29 22.29 27.84 34.45
N GLY A 30 22.63 26.60 34.82
CA GLY A 30 21.73 25.45 34.70
C GLY A 30 20.44 25.61 35.50
N ILE A 31 20.53 26.12 36.74
CA ILE A 31 19.37 26.41 37.59
C ILE A 31 18.49 27.51 36.95
N ALA A 32 19.09 28.57 36.40
CA ALA A 32 18.35 29.63 35.72
C ALA A 32 17.60 29.12 34.48
N TYR A 33 18.24 28.28 33.65
CA TYR A 33 17.60 27.62 32.52
C TYR A 33 16.44 26.72 32.94
N LEU A 34 16.62 25.92 34.01
CA LEU A 34 15.55 25.06 34.53
C LEU A 34 14.34 25.86 35.06
N ARG A 35 14.58 27.01 35.70
CA ARG A 35 13.49 27.91 36.13
C ARG A 35 12.75 28.50 34.95
N LEU A 36 13.47 29.01 33.95
CA LEU A 36 12.87 29.54 32.73
C LEU A 36 12.06 28.47 32.00
N ALA A 37 12.61 27.26 31.85
CA ALA A 37 11.91 26.14 31.22
C ALA A 37 10.61 25.79 31.98
N ARG A 38 10.64 25.74 33.31
CA ARG A 38 9.43 25.50 34.12
C ARG A 38 8.40 26.63 33.97
N GLN A 39 8.86 27.88 33.95
CA GLN A 39 7.97 29.02 33.78
C GLN A 39 7.29 28.99 32.41
N VAL A 40 8.07 28.82 31.33
CA VAL A 40 7.54 28.68 29.97
C VAL A 40 6.57 27.51 29.89
N LEU A 41 6.93 26.34 30.43
CA LEU A 41 6.06 25.15 30.44
C LEU A 41 4.78 25.35 31.26
N SER A 42 4.81 26.18 32.31
CA SER A 42 3.62 26.50 33.12
C SER A 42 2.71 27.56 32.49
N GLU A 43 3.26 28.40 31.63
CA GLU A 43 2.54 29.43 30.86
C GLU A 43 2.02 28.88 29.51
N VAL A 44 2.56 27.75 29.04
CA VAL A 44 1.98 27.00 27.92
C VAL A 44 0.66 26.38 28.39
N VAL A 45 -0.45 27.06 28.10
CA VAL A 45 -1.76 26.41 28.01
C VAL A 45 -1.54 25.22 27.10
N ALA A 46 -1.76 24.00 27.62
CA ALA A 46 -1.73 22.79 26.80
C ALA A 46 -2.49 23.12 25.52
N PRO A 47 -1.86 23.01 24.33
CA PRO A 47 -2.58 23.31 23.11
C PRO A 47 -3.85 22.48 23.17
N ALA A 48 -5.01 23.13 23.06
CA ALA A 48 -6.27 22.43 22.89
C ALA A 48 -5.98 21.31 21.89
N PRO A 49 -6.37 20.05 22.16
CA PRO A 49 -6.03 18.94 21.27
C PRO A 49 -6.34 19.44 19.87
N ARG A 50 -5.30 19.56 19.03
CA ARG A 50 -5.50 19.91 17.64
C ARG A 50 -6.50 18.86 17.19
N ALA A 51 -7.76 19.27 16.96
CA ALA A 51 -8.67 18.45 16.22
C ALA A 51 -7.84 18.04 15.01
N ALA A 52 -7.59 16.74 14.85
CA ALA A 52 -6.99 16.26 13.63
C ALA A 52 -7.74 16.99 12.52
N PRO A 53 -7.05 17.64 11.56
CA PRO A 53 -7.76 18.26 10.47
C PRO A 53 -8.76 17.21 10.00
N GLU A 54 -10.04 17.58 9.88
CA GLU A 54 -10.95 16.77 9.09
C GLU A 54 -10.29 16.74 7.71
N HIS A 55 -9.43 15.74 7.49
CA HIS A 55 -8.81 15.49 6.23
C HIS A 55 -9.94 14.94 5.39
N SER A 56 -10.80 15.82 4.89
CA SER A 56 -11.69 15.47 3.80
C SER A 56 -10.76 14.99 2.69
N LEU A 57 -10.89 13.71 2.34
CA LEU A 57 -10.16 13.16 1.20
C LEU A 57 -10.43 14.08 -0.02
N PRO A 58 -9.43 14.30 -0.89
CA PRO A 58 -9.63 15.10 -2.08
C PRO A 58 -10.76 14.50 -2.92
N GLU A 59 -11.47 15.36 -3.64
CA GLU A 59 -12.49 14.92 -4.59
C GLU A 59 -11.90 13.91 -5.59
N LEU A 60 -12.68 12.88 -5.92
CA LEU A 60 -12.26 11.86 -6.88
C LEU A 60 -12.06 12.48 -8.26
N ARG A 61 -10.82 12.44 -8.76
CA ARG A 61 -10.46 12.96 -10.08
C ARG A 61 -9.86 11.87 -10.96
N LEU A 62 -10.53 11.59 -12.07
CA LEU A 62 -10.11 10.58 -13.05
C LEU A 62 -9.42 11.17 -14.28
N ASP A 63 -9.21 12.49 -14.34
CA ASP A 63 -8.66 13.20 -15.51
C ASP A 63 -7.40 12.54 -16.07
N HIS A 64 -6.47 12.16 -15.19
CA HIS A 64 -5.21 11.55 -15.62
C HIS A 64 -5.40 10.11 -16.09
N LEU A 65 -6.22 9.31 -15.40
CA LEU A 65 -6.55 7.95 -15.80
C LEU A 65 -7.20 7.93 -17.19
N ILE A 66 -8.16 8.84 -17.41
CA ILE A 66 -8.82 9.03 -18.71
C ILE A 66 -7.81 9.44 -19.77
N ARG A 67 -6.90 10.39 -19.48
CA ARG A 67 -5.85 10.80 -20.43
C ARG A 67 -4.88 9.67 -20.79
N MET A 68 -4.63 8.77 -19.85
CA MET A 68 -3.74 7.62 -20.02
C MET A 68 -4.41 6.42 -20.69
N THR A 69 -5.73 6.46 -20.88
CA THR A 69 -6.52 5.36 -21.45
C THR A 69 -7.04 5.74 -22.83
N ASP A 70 -6.78 4.89 -23.82
CA ASP A 70 -7.38 5.01 -25.15
C ASP A 70 -8.44 3.92 -25.41
N ASP A 71 -8.78 3.68 -26.67
CA ASP A 71 -9.73 2.63 -27.07
C ASP A 71 -9.21 1.20 -26.84
N THR A 72 -7.91 1.03 -26.55
CA THR A 72 -7.28 -0.27 -26.31
C THR A 72 -7.18 -0.56 -24.82
N GLY A 73 -6.67 0.39 -24.04
CA GLY A 73 -6.35 0.16 -22.62
C GLY A 73 -5.56 1.29 -21.99
N LEU A 74 -5.12 1.06 -20.75
CA LEU A 74 -4.24 1.94 -20.01
C LEU A 74 -2.79 1.80 -20.52
N LEU A 75 -2.20 2.92 -20.94
CA LEU A 75 -0.82 2.99 -21.40
C LEU A 75 0.18 2.87 -20.24
N GLN A 76 1.25 2.11 -20.48
CA GLN A 76 2.41 2.01 -19.61
C GLN A 76 3.19 3.32 -19.66
N HIS A 77 3.29 4.01 -18.53
CA HIS A 77 4.11 5.20 -18.34
C HIS A 77 3.63 6.51 -18.98
N ALA A 78 3.98 7.60 -18.30
CA ALA A 78 3.80 8.97 -18.77
C ALA A 78 5.13 9.73 -18.70
N VAL A 79 5.35 10.63 -19.65
CA VAL A 79 6.34 11.70 -19.49
C VAL A 79 5.63 12.88 -18.85
N ARG A 80 5.84 13.06 -17.54
CA ARG A 80 5.06 13.99 -16.71
C ARG A 80 3.57 13.63 -16.76
N SER A 81 2.74 14.48 -17.36
CA SER A 81 1.29 14.28 -17.45
C SER A 81 0.80 13.81 -18.82
N VAL A 82 1.73 13.47 -19.72
CA VAL A 82 1.46 13.09 -21.12
C VAL A 82 1.79 11.61 -21.32
N PRO A 83 0.91 10.79 -21.91
CA PRO A 83 1.18 9.37 -22.14
C PRO A 83 2.44 9.14 -22.98
N ASP A 84 3.29 8.21 -22.57
CA ASP A 84 4.53 7.88 -23.28
C ASP A 84 4.31 6.74 -24.29
N ARG A 85 3.87 7.10 -25.49
CA ARG A 85 3.54 6.18 -26.60
C ARG A 85 4.74 5.39 -27.16
N ARG A 86 5.95 5.59 -26.65
CA ARG A 86 7.09 4.71 -26.95
C ARG A 86 6.92 3.33 -26.30
N HIS A 87 6.11 3.26 -25.25
CA HIS A 87 5.66 2.03 -24.62
C HIS A 87 4.21 1.74 -25.05
N GLY A 88 3.73 0.54 -24.76
CA GLY A 88 2.36 0.14 -25.03
C GLY A 88 1.57 -0.04 -23.75
N TYR A 89 1.03 -1.23 -23.53
CA TYR A 89 0.06 -1.54 -22.49
C TYR A 89 0.52 -2.76 -21.71
N CYS A 90 0.15 -2.87 -20.44
CA CYS A 90 0.37 -4.09 -19.69
C CYS A 90 -0.86 -4.53 -18.90
N VAL A 91 -0.92 -5.82 -18.62
CA VAL A 91 -1.97 -6.41 -17.79
C VAL A 91 -1.92 -5.85 -16.37
N ASP A 92 -0.71 -5.62 -15.84
CA ASP A 92 -0.51 -5.00 -14.52
C ASP A 92 -1.23 -3.65 -14.37
N ASP A 93 -1.13 -2.78 -15.38
CA ASP A 93 -1.73 -1.44 -15.36
C ASP A 93 -3.22 -1.52 -15.65
N ASN A 94 -3.64 -2.30 -16.65
CA ASN A 94 -5.06 -2.45 -16.99
C ASN A 94 -5.87 -3.13 -15.89
N ALA A 95 -5.29 -4.08 -15.15
CA ALA A 95 -5.94 -4.69 -13.99
C ALA A 95 -6.16 -3.65 -12.86
N ARG A 96 -5.16 -2.82 -12.56
CA ARG A 96 -5.32 -1.72 -11.58
C ARG A 96 -6.32 -0.67 -12.08
N GLY A 97 -6.28 -0.34 -13.36
CA GLY A 97 -7.25 0.53 -14.02
C GLY A 97 -8.68 0.01 -13.83
N LEU A 98 -8.90 -1.29 -14.03
CA LEU A 98 -10.20 -1.94 -13.81
C LEU A 98 -10.66 -1.82 -12.35
N LEU A 99 -9.79 -2.09 -11.37
CA LEU A 99 -10.13 -1.92 -9.96
C LEU A 99 -10.54 -0.47 -9.64
N VAL A 100 -9.78 0.52 -10.11
CA VAL A 100 -10.10 1.94 -9.92
C VAL A 100 -11.42 2.30 -10.60
N ALA A 101 -11.66 1.81 -11.82
CA ALA A 101 -12.87 2.09 -12.57
C ALA A 101 -14.11 1.49 -11.89
N LEU A 102 -14.03 0.25 -11.40
CA LEU A 102 -15.11 -0.40 -10.64
C LEU A 102 -15.43 0.37 -9.34
N LEU A 103 -14.42 0.71 -8.56
CA LEU A 103 -14.60 1.48 -7.32
C LEU A 103 -15.17 2.88 -7.58
N SER A 104 -14.68 3.55 -8.63
CA SER A 104 -15.16 4.88 -9.03
C SER A 104 -16.58 4.84 -9.57
N HIS A 105 -16.96 3.78 -10.28
CA HIS A 105 -18.32 3.60 -10.76
C HIS A 105 -19.30 3.43 -9.60
N ARG A 106 -18.91 2.75 -8.53
CA ARG A 106 -19.75 2.63 -7.32
C ARG A 106 -20.04 3.97 -6.63
N VAL A 107 -19.16 4.96 -6.79
CA VAL A 107 -19.35 6.31 -6.23
C VAL A 107 -20.10 7.22 -7.21
N THR A 108 -19.79 7.13 -8.51
CA THR A 108 -20.26 8.12 -9.49
C THR A 108 -21.37 7.63 -10.43
N GLY A 109 -21.45 6.32 -10.69
CA GLY A 109 -22.38 5.73 -11.66
C GLY A 109 -22.22 6.26 -13.10
N SER A 110 -21.10 6.91 -13.42
CA SER A 110 -20.95 7.70 -14.65
C SER A 110 -20.74 6.84 -15.90
N ALA A 111 -21.16 7.36 -17.06
CA ALA A 111 -20.90 6.73 -18.35
C ALA A 111 -19.39 6.62 -18.65
N GLU A 112 -18.59 7.56 -18.14
CA GLU A 112 -17.14 7.55 -18.23
C GLU A 112 -16.54 6.34 -17.51
N THR A 113 -16.95 6.08 -16.27
CA THR A 113 -16.46 4.91 -15.52
C THR A 113 -16.94 3.60 -16.13
N GLN A 114 -18.16 3.55 -16.67
CA GLN A 114 -18.66 2.40 -17.43
C GLN A 114 -17.78 2.11 -18.64
N ARG A 115 -17.44 3.13 -19.43
CA ARG A 115 -16.54 3.00 -20.58
C ARG A 115 -15.17 2.46 -20.17
N LEU A 116 -14.59 2.99 -19.09
CA LEU A 116 -13.29 2.51 -18.58
C LEU A 116 -13.36 1.02 -18.18
N ILE A 117 -14.42 0.60 -17.49
CA ILE A 117 -14.62 -0.81 -17.13
C ILE A 117 -14.64 -1.69 -18.37
N THR A 118 -15.42 -1.32 -19.40
CA THR A 118 -15.48 -2.07 -20.66
C THR A 118 -14.12 -2.13 -21.36
N THR A 119 -13.41 -1.02 -21.45
CA THR A 119 -12.07 -0.96 -22.06
C THR A 119 -11.10 -1.92 -21.35
N TYR A 120 -11.03 -1.86 -20.01
CA TYR A 120 -10.07 -2.70 -19.27
C TYR A 120 -10.45 -4.18 -19.27
N LEU A 121 -11.74 -4.52 -19.20
CA LEU A 121 -12.19 -5.91 -19.37
C LEU A 121 -11.85 -6.45 -20.76
N SER A 122 -12.07 -5.65 -21.80
CA SER A 122 -11.72 -6.03 -23.17
C SER A 122 -10.22 -6.26 -23.33
N TYR A 123 -9.38 -5.38 -22.77
CA TYR A 123 -7.93 -5.54 -22.77
C TYR A 123 -7.48 -6.83 -22.07
N LEU A 124 -8.00 -7.09 -20.86
CA LEU A 124 -7.66 -8.30 -20.09
C LEU A 124 -8.10 -9.56 -20.84
N HIS A 125 -9.28 -9.56 -21.44
CA HIS A 125 -9.76 -10.66 -22.25
C HIS A 125 -8.86 -10.93 -23.45
N HIS A 126 -8.49 -9.89 -24.20
CA HIS A 126 -7.59 -10.04 -25.35
C HIS A 126 -6.19 -10.51 -24.93
N SER A 127 -5.75 -10.15 -23.72
CA SER A 127 -4.44 -10.54 -23.20
C SER A 127 -4.42 -11.95 -22.58
N GLN A 128 -5.58 -12.56 -22.30
CA GLN A 128 -5.66 -13.89 -21.71
C GLN A 128 -5.37 -14.98 -22.75
N ARG A 129 -4.58 -15.96 -22.35
CA ARG A 129 -4.20 -17.14 -23.14
C ARG A 129 -5.19 -18.28 -22.89
N GLU A 130 -5.22 -19.24 -23.79
CA GLU A 130 -6.06 -20.44 -23.65
C GLU A 130 -5.73 -21.25 -22.38
N ASP A 131 -4.47 -21.22 -21.91
CA ASP A 131 -4.03 -21.87 -20.67
C ASP A 131 -4.32 -21.06 -19.40
N GLY A 132 -5.11 -19.97 -19.50
CA GLY A 132 -5.49 -19.11 -18.39
C GLY A 132 -4.42 -18.09 -17.98
N HIS A 133 -3.17 -18.22 -18.43
CA HIS A 133 -2.13 -17.20 -18.24
C HIS A 133 -2.44 -15.95 -19.07
N PHE A 134 -1.59 -14.93 -18.92
CA PHE A 134 -1.73 -13.68 -19.66
C PHE A 134 -0.45 -13.36 -20.44
N HIS A 135 -0.61 -12.75 -21.61
CA HIS A 135 0.44 -11.97 -22.24
C HIS A 135 0.54 -10.64 -21.51
N ASN A 136 1.61 -10.41 -20.73
CA ASN A 136 1.66 -9.20 -19.92
C ASN A 136 1.74 -7.94 -20.79
N PHE A 137 2.63 -7.93 -21.78
CA PHE A 137 2.94 -6.73 -22.54
C PHE A 137 2.31 -6.75 -23.93
N MET A 138 1.77 -5.59 -24.31
CA MET A 138 1.37 -5.26 -25.66
C MET A 138 2.14 -4.00 -26.09
N ASP A 139 2.69 -3.97 -27.29
CA ASP A 139 3.34 -2.76 -27.82
C ASP A 139 2.32 -1.68 -28.22
N TYR A 140 2.77 -0.45 -28.51
CA TYR A 140 1.87 0.63 -28.92
C TYR A 140 1.16 0.37 -30.27
N ARG A 141 1.69 -0.56 -31.08
CA ARG A 141 1.09 -1.01 -32.34
C ARG A 141 0.06 -2.13 -32.13
N ARG A 142 -0.27 -2.44 -30.87
CA ARG A 142 -1.25 -3.44 -30.44
C ARG A 142 -0.82 -4.90 -30.73
N ASN A 143 0.48 -5.16 -30.80
CA ASN A 143 0.99 -6.52 -30.86
C ASN A 143 1.25 -7.04 -29.46
N LEU A 144 0.60 -8.16 -29.10
CA LEU A 144 0.94 -8.90 -27.89
C LEU A 144 2.37 -9.42 -28.00
N GLN A 145 3.16 -9.17 -26.96
CA GLN A 145 4.53 -9.65 -26.89
C GLN A 145 4.54 -11.12 -26.45
N PRO A 146 5.43 -11.94 -27.03
CA PRO A 146 5.55 -13.34 -26.66
C PRO A 146 6.06 -13.47 -25.21
N GLY A 147 5.70 -14.59 -24.58
CA GLY A 147 6.11 -14.92 -23.21
C GLY A 147 4.93 -14.97 -22.24
N ARG A 148 5.17 -15.67 -21.12
CA ARG A 148 4.21 -15.70 -20.01
C ARG A 148 4.35 -14.42 -19.18
N GLY A 149 3.22 -13.85 -18.79
CA GLY A 149 3.20 -12.81 -17.78
C GLY A 149 3.75 -13.30 -16.45
N SER A 150 4.26 -12.36 -15.65
CA SER A 150 4.75 -12.65 -14.31
C SER A 150 3.62 -13.16 -13.41
N GLU A 151 3.99 -13.82 -12.32
CA GLU A 151 3.04 -14.26 -11.28
C GLU A 151 2.22 -13.09 -10.74
N ASP A 152 2.86 -11.94 -10.55
CA ASP A 152 2.18 -10.73 -10.09
C ASP A 152 1.19 -10.18 -11.13
N CYS A 153 1.53 -10.25 -12.42
CA CYS A 153 0.63 -9.87 -13.52
C CYS A 153 -0.65 -10.72 -13.48
N VAL A 154 -0.50 -12.05 -13.35
CA VAL A 154 -1.64 -12.97 -13.23
C VAL A 154 -2.42 -12.70 -11.94
N GLY A 155 -1.73 -12.50 -10.81
CA GLY A 155 -2.36 -12.19 -9.52
C GLY A 155 -3.17 -10.89 -9.55
N ARG A 156 -2.66 -9.83 -10.21
CA ARG A 156 -3.39 -8.56 -10.39
C ARG A 156 -4.59 -8.72 -11.31
N ALA A 157 -4.45 -9.47 -12.40
CA ALA A 157 -5.57 -9.80 -13.27
C ALA A 157 -6.67 -10.53 -12.47
N LEU A 158 -6.33 -11.55 -11.69
CA LEU A 158 -7.28 -12.25 -10.82
C LEU A 158 -7.93 -11.29 -9.81
N TRP A 159 -7.17 -10.39 -9.18
CA TRP A 159 -7.75 -9.40 -8.28
C TRP A 159 -8.81 -8.53 -8.98
N ALA A 160 -8.47 -7.99 -10.14
CA ALA A 160 -9.37 -7.16 -10.92
C ALA A 160 -10.61 -7.93 -11.42
N LEU A 161 -10.43 -9.16 -11.89
CA LEU A 161 -11.50 -10.02 -12.37
C LEU A 161 -12.44 -10.47 -11.24
N GLY A 162 -11.92 -10.84 -10.07
CA GLY A 162 -12.75 -11.18 -8.91
C GLY A 162 -13.58 -9.98 -8.44
N ALA A 163 -13.00 -8.78 -8.45
CA ALA A 163 -13.74 -7.55 -8.20
C ALA A 163 -14.79 -7.26 -9.30
N ALA A 164 -14.47 -7.54 -10.56
CA ALA A 164 -15.40 -7.37 -11.69
C ALA A 164 -16.60 -8.30 -11.58
N VAL A 165 -16.42 -9.59 -11.26
CA VAL A 165 -17.52 -10.54 -11.01
C VAL A 165 -18.48 -9.99 -9.96
N ARG A 166 -17.95 -9.31 -8.93
CA ARG A 166 -18.75 -8.73 -7.85
C ARG A 166 -19.45 -7.43 -8.24
N TRP A 167 -18.79 -6.54 -8.98
CA TRP A 167 -19.18 -5.12 -9.07
C TRP A 167 -19.44 -4.57 -10.47
N VAL A 168 -19.15 -5.31 -11.54
CA VAL A 168 -19.49 -4.83 -12.88
C VAL A 168 -21.03 -4.73 -13.02
N PRO A 169 -21.56 -3.61 -13.54
CA PRO A 169 -23.00 -3.38 -13.52
C PRO A 169 -23.74 -4.17 -14.60
N ASP A 170 -23.10 -4.44 -15.75
CA ASP A 170 -23.72 -5.19 -16.83
C ASP A 170 -23.45 -6.71 -16.73
N GLU A 171 -24.45 -7.49 -17.14
CA GLU A 171 -24.42 -8.95 -17.04
C GLU A 171 -23.38 -9.59 -17.96
N GLY A 172 -23.19 -9.04 -19.16
CA GLY A 172 -22.21 -9.54 -20.13
C GLY A 172 -20.78 -9.42 -19.63
N GLY A 173 -20.42 -8.26 -19.08
CA GLY A 173 -19.13 -8.03 -18.44
C GLY A 173 -18.91 -8.92 -17.22
N ARG A 174 -19.97 -9.20 -16.45
CA ARG A 174 -19.90 -10.12 -15.29
C ARG A 174 -19.62 -11.54 -15.72
N PHE A 175 -20.33 -12.03 -16.72
CA PHE A 175 -20.15 -13.36 -17.28
C PHE A 175 -18.73 -13.52 -17.85
N LEU A 176 -18.27 -12.53 -18.63
CA LEU A 176 -16.92 -12.53 -19.18
C LEU A 176 -15.84 -12.54 -18.08
N ALA A 177 -16.00 -11.70 -17.05
CA ALA A 177 -15.08 -11.66 -15.91
C ALA A 177 -15.01 -13.02 -15.20
N ARG A 178 -16.15 -13.69 -15.03
CA ARG A 178 -16.22 -15.03 -14.44
C ARG A 178 -15.50 -16.06 -15.29
N GLU A 179 -15.77 -16.12 -16.60
CA GLU A 179 -15.08 -17.06 -17.50
C GLU A 179 -13.56 -16.89 -17.47
N MET A 180 -13.09 -15.63 -17.50
CA MET A 180 -11.66 -15.33 -17.40
C MET A 180 -11.09 -15.75 -16.03
N PHE A 181 -11.82 -15.48 -14.94
CA PHE A 181 -11.40 -15.84 -13.60
C PHE A 181 -11.30 -17.36 -13.42
N ASP A 182 -12.32 -18.10 -13.87
CA ASP A 182 -12.39 -19.55 -13.71
C ASP A 182 -11.24 -20.27 -14.44
N ARG A 183 -10.77 -19.73 -15.58
CA ARG A 183 -9.59 -20.25 -16.30
C ARG A 183 -8.27 -20.05 -15.57
N ALA A 184 -8.17 -19.02 -14.74
CA ALA A 184 -6.90 -18.60 -14.12
C ALA A 184 -6.82 -18.92 -12.61
N MET A 185 -7.94 -19.19 -11.94
CA MET A 185 -8.03 -19.19 -10.47
C MET A 185 -7.08 -20.17 -9.77
N THR A 186 -6.69 -21.27 -10.41
CA THR A 186 -5.80 -22.28 -9.81
C THR A 186 -4.32 -22.11 -10.16
N LEU A 187 -3.97 -21.27 -11.14
CA LEU A 187 -2.57 -20.97 -11.49
C LEU A 187 -1.71 -20.53 -10.29
N PRO A 188 -2.24 -19.72 -9.34
CA PRO A 188 -1.45 -19.22 -8.22
C PRO A 188 -0.95 -20.29 -7.24
N LEU A 189 -1.47 -21.53 -7.30
CA LEU A 189 -0.95 -22.65 -6.48
C LEU A 189 0.53 -22.93 -6.74
N GLY A 190 1.07 -22.50 -7.89
CA GLY A 190 2.49 -22.60 -8.23
C GLY A 190 3.31 -21.33 -8.03
N PHE A 191 2.74 -20.24 -7.48
CA PHE A 191 3.41 -18.93 -7.44
C PHE A 191 4.22 -18.69 -6.16
N GLY A 192 5.06 -17.66 -6.21
CA GLY A 192 5.70 -17.03 -5.07
C GLY A 192 4.75 -16.14 -4.24
N PRO A 193 5.24 -15.58 -3.12
CA PRO A 193 4.40 -14.93 -2.11
C PRO A 193 3.51 -13.79 -2.66
N ARG A 194 4.06 -12.91 -3.50
CA ARG A 194 3.32 -11.75 -4.03
C ARG A 194 2.22 -12.19 -4.99
N GLY A 195 2.53 -13.07 -5.95
CA GLY A 195 1.53 -13.65 -6.85
C GLY A 195 0.39 -14.34 -6.10
N CYS A 196 0.71 -15.14 -5.07
CA CYS A 196 -0.29 -15.78 -4.20
C CYS A 196 -1.16 -14.76 -3.47
N ALA A 197 -0.54 -13.75 -2.84
CA ALA A 197 -1.28 -12.75 -2.08
C ALA A 197 -2.22 -11.93 -2.97
N LEU A 198 -1.77 -11.49 -4.15
CA LEU A 198 -2.61 -10.78 -5.10
C LEU A 198 -3.80 -11.65 -5.57
N ALA A 199 -3.55 -12.94 -5.84
CA ALA A 199 -4.61 -13.88 -6.20
C ALA A 199 -5.62 -14.11 -5.07
N ILE A 200 -5.18 -14.18 -3.80
CA ILE A 200 -6.07 -14.27 -2.64
C ILE A 200 -7.04 -13.09 -2.61
N LEU A 201 -6.60 -11.87 -2.92
CA LEU A 201 -7.48 -10.70 -2.96
C LEU A 201 -8.58 -10.85 -4.03
N GLY A 202 -8.23 -11.44 -5.18
CA GLY A 202 -9.19 -11.80 -6.23
C GLY A 202 -10.16 -12.90 -5.82
N LEU A 203 -9.66 -14.00 -5.25
CA LEU A 203 -10.46 -15.11 -4.74
C LEU A 203 -11.44 -14.66 -3.67
N HIS A 204 -10.98 -13.82 -2.74
CA HIS A 204 -11.84 -13.22 -1.75
C HIS A 204 -12.95 -12.39 -2.39
N ALA A 205 -12.62 -11.47 -3.32
CA ALA A 205 -13.62 -10.66 -4.01
C ALA A 205 -14.62 -11.50 -4.81
N TYR A 206 -14.15 -12.57 -5.45
CA TYR A 206 -14.97 -13.53 -6.18
C TYR A 206 -15.93 -14.29 -5.24
N LEU A 207 -15.45 -14.81 -4.11
CA LEU A 207 -16.27 -15.52 -3.11
C LEU A 207 -17.35 -14.64 -2.47
N GLN A 208 -17.16 -13.32 -2.45
CA GLN A 208 -18.23 -12.39 -2.03
C GLN A 208 -19.39 -12.33 -3.03
N ALA A 209 -19.18 -12.75 -4.28
CA ALA A 209 -20.22 -12.84 -5.31
C ALA A 209 -20.72 -14.29 -5.50
N GLU A 210 -19.82 -15.27 -5.36
CA GLU A 210 -20.06 -16.70 -5.62
C GLU A 210 -19.63 -17.54 -4.39
N PRO A 211 -20.34 -17.42 -3.25
CA PRO A 211 -19.92 -18.04 -1.99
C PRO A 211 -19.91 -19.58 -2.02
N GLU A 212 -20.68 -20.18 -2.93
CA GLU A 212 -20.79 -21.64 -3.09
C GLU A 212 -19.66 -22.24 -3.96
N SER A 213 -18.72 -21.42 -4.46
CA SER A 213 -17.61 -21.91 -5.29
C SER A 213 -16.57 -22.66 -4.45
N GLY A 214 -16.74 -24.00 -4.39
CA GLY A 214 -15.82 -24.87 -3.65
C GLY A 214 -14.37 -24.81 -4.15
N VAL A 215 -14.16 -24.65 -5.47
CA VAL A 215 -12.81 -24.55 -6.06
C VAL A 215 -12.13 -23.24 -5.63
N ALA A 216 -12.85 -22.12 -5.65
CA ALA A 216 -12.30 -20.83 -5.22
C ALA A 216 -11.98 -20.84 -3.70
N GLY A 217 -12.87 -21.41 -2.88
CA GLY A 217 -12.66 -21.57 -1.44
C GLY A 217 -11.42 -22.40 -1.13
N ALA A 218 -11.31 -23.60 -1.71
CA ALA A 218 -10.17 -24.50 -1.51
C ALA A 218 -8.84 -23.89 -2.00
N THR A 219 -8.87 -23.14 -3.10
CA THR A 219 -7.70 -22.44 -3.62
C THR A 219 -7.26 -21.34 -2.64
N LEU A 220 -8.19 -20.51 -2.16
CA LEU A 220 -7.90 -19.45 -1.20
C LEU A 220 -7.27 -20.01 0.10
N GLU A 221 -7.82 -21.09 0.63
CA GLU A 221 -7.28 -21.76 1.82
C GLU A 221 -5.86 -22.30 1.58
N SER A 222 -5.65 -22.96 0.44
CA SER A 222 -4.35 -23.51 0.04
C SER A 222 -3.27 -22.41 -0.05
N LEU A 223 -3.61 -21.28 -0.68
CA LEU A 223 -2.72 -20.12 -0.81
C LEU A 223 -2.41 -19.48 0.55
N GLY A 224 -3.41 -19.34 1.41
CA GLY A 224 -3.22 -18.86 2.78
C GLY A 224 -2.25 -19.74 3.57
N GLY A 225 -2.44 -21.06 3.49
CA GLY A 225 -1.55 -22.04 4.10
C GLY A 225 -0.12 -21.98 3.55
N MET A 226 0.06 -21.73 2.25
CA MET A 226 1.38 -21.54 1.65
C MET A 226 2.10 -20.31 2.23
N LEU A 227 1.41 -19.19 2.37
CA LEU A 227 1.97 -17.96 2.94
C LEU A 227 2.32 -18.15 4.42
N VAL A 228 1.45 -18.77 5.21
CA VAL A 228 1.71 -19.10 6.62
C VAL A 228 2.96 -19.99 6.75
N ARG A 229 3.07 -21.05 5.94
CA ARG A 229 4.26 -21.91 5.97
C ARG A 229 5.55 -21.15 5.66
N ARG A 230 5.52 -20.22 4.71
CA ARG A 230 6.69 -19.38 4.40
C ARG A 230 7.05 -18.46 5.56
N TYR A 231 6.05 -17.86 6.20
CA TYR A 231 6.25 -17.07 7.41
C TYR A 231 6.91 -17.90 8.51
N GLU A 232 6.40 -19.09 8.79
CA GLU A 232 6.92 -19.95 9.85
C GLU A 232 8.34 -20.46 9.58
N GLN A 233 8.72 -20.60 8.30
CA GLN A 233 10.06 -21.02 7.90
C GLN A 233 11.11 -19.90 8.06
N GLU A 234 10.71 -18.64 7.87
CA GLU A 234 11.63 -17.52 7.81
C GLU A 234 11.59 -16.64 9.05
N ALA A 235 10.45 -16.56 9.74
CA ALA A 235 10.29 -15.68 10.87
C ALA A 235 11.14 -16.13 12.07
N GLY A 236 11.81 -15.16 12.68
CA GLY A 236 12.62 -15.32 13.88
C GLY A 236 12.30 -14.25 14.93
N PRO A 237 13.10 -14.17 16.01
CA PRO A 237 12.89 -13.20 17.08
C PRO A 237 12.88 -11.74 16.61
N GLU A 238 13.79 -11.38 15.69
CA GLU A 238 13.98 -10.03 15.17
C GLU A 238 13.42 -9.82 13.75
N TRP A 239 12.87 -10.88 13.14
CA TRP A 239 12.41 -10.87 11.77
C TRP A 239 11.03 -11.50 11.67
N ARG A 240 9.98 -10.71 11.48
CA ARG A 240 8.60 -11.19 11.43
C ARG A 240 8.06 -11.09 10.01
N TRP A 241 8.74 -11.77 9.09
CA TRP A 241 8.46 -11.69 7.66
C TRP A 241 8.50 -13.04 6.93
N PHE A 242 7.92 -13.07 5.74
CA PHE A 242 7.72 -14.26 4.90
C PHE A 242 8.94 -14.66 4.07
N GLU A 243 9.94 -13.78 4.00
CA GLU A 243 11.08 -13.85 3.10
C GLU A 243 12.32 -13.26 3.78
N PRO A 244 13.55 -13.67 3.38
CA PRO A 244 14.79 -13.23 4.04
C PRO A 244 15.11 -11.75 3.88
N ARG A 245 14.31 -11.03 3.08
CA ARG A 245 14.42 -9.59 2.87
C ARG A 245 13.08 -9.00 2.48
N LEU A 246 12.87 -7.72 2.80
CA LEU A 246 11.76 -6.94 2.27
C LEU A 246 12.00 -6.59 0.80
N VAL A 247 10.93 -6.58 0.01
CA VAL A 247 10.95 -6.19 -1.41
C VAL A 247 9.81 -5.20 -1.69
N TYR A 248 9.25 -5.18 -2.90
CA TYR A 248 8.09 -4.35 -3.23
C TYR A 248 6.77 -5.04 -2.86
N ASP A 249 5.68 -4.26 -2.84
CA ASP A 249 4.31 -4.72 -2.54
C ASP A 249 4.18 -5.47 -1.20
N ASN A 250 5.05 -5.23 -0.23
CA ASN A 250 5.07 -5.98 1.04
C ASN A 250 3.70 -6.00 1.74
N ALA A 251 2.98 -4.87 1.77
CA ALA A 251 1.70 -4.74 2.46
C ALA A 251 0.59 -5.66 1.91
N VAL A 252 0.73 -6.21 0.68
CA VAL A 252 -0.27 -7.13 0.13
C VAL A 252 -0.26 -8.49 0.83
N LEU A 253 0.86 -8.90 1.44
CA LEU A 253 0.99 -10.17 2.15
C LEU A 253 0.11 -10.23 3.42
N PRO A 254 0.24 -9.32 4.40
CA PRO A 254 -0.66 -9.30 5.55
C PRO A 254 -2.10 -9.03 5.14
N LEU A 255 -2.34 -8.13 4.17
CA LEU A 255 -3.69 -7.86 3.66
C LEU A 255 -4.36 -9.14 3.14
N ALA A 256 -3.65 -9.95 2.34
CA ALA A 256 -4.16 -11.21 1.82
C ALA A 256 -4.52 -12.18 2.96
N LEU A 257 -3.66 -12.32 3.97
CA LEU A 257 -3.95 -13.20 5.11
C LEU A 257 -5.15 -12.73 5.93
N PHE A 258 -5.37 -11.42 6.09
CA PHE A 258 -6.61 -10.93 6.69
C PHE A 258 -7.83 -11.40 5.89
N GLN A 259 -7.80 -11.32 4.56
CA GLN A 259 -8.89 -11.81 3.71
C GLN A 259 -9.07 -13.33 3.81
N VAL A 260 -8.00 -14.11 3.94
CA VAL A 260 -8.11 -15.56 4.19
C VAL A 260 -8.81 -15.81 5.52
N SER A 261 -8.33 -15.17 6.60
CA SER A 261 -8.87 -15.37 7.94
C SER A 261 -10.35 -14.95 8.06
N SER A 262 -10.80 -13.96 7.31
CA SER A 262 -12.22 -13.55 7.30
C SER A 262 -13.13 -14.58 6.62
N VAL A 263 -12.58 -15.44 5.75
CA VAL A 263 -13.34 -16.50 5.08
C VAL A 263 -13.28 -17.80 5.89
N THR A 264 -12.09 -18.17 6.39
CA THR A 264 -11.87 -19.48 7.03
C THR A 264 -12.04 -19.48 8.54
N GLY A 265 -11.93 -18.30 9.20
CA GLY A 265 -11.90 -18.20 10.66
C GLY A 265 -10.59 -18.68 11.29
N ASP A 266 -9.57 -19.02 10.50
CA ASP A 266 -8.30 -19.58 10.97
C ASP A 266 -7.51 -18.56 11.82
N GLN A 267 -7.32 -18.89 13.10
CA GLN A 267 -6.62 -18.04 14.06
C GLN A 267 -5.11 -17.99 13.85
N THR A 268 -4.52 -19.03 13.26
CA THR A 268 -3.10 -19.05 12.88
C THR A 268 -2.85 -18.07 11.75
N VAL A 269 -3.69 -18.11 10.71
CA VAL A 269 -3.64 -17.15 9.59
C VAL A 269 -3.79 -15.72 10.10
N LEU A 270 -4.77 -15.46 10.97
CA LEU A 270 -5.00 -14.13 11.55
C LEU A 270 -3.81 -13.64 12.39
N ARG A 271 -3.20 -14.53 13.17
CA ARG A 271 -1.99 -14.21 13.95
C ARG A 271 -0.85 -13.77 13.04
N VAL A 272 -0.57 -14.54 11.98
CA VAL A 272 0.50 -14.20 11.02
C VAL A 272 0.22 -12.88 10.32
N ALA A 273 -1.03 -12.61 9.93
CA ALA A 273 -1.44 -11.34 9.34
C ALA A 273 -1.12 -10.15 10.27
N ARG A 274 -1.43 -10.28 11.57
CA ARG A 274 -1.18 -9.24 12.58
C ARG A 274 0.30 -9.04 12.87
N GLU A 275 1.05 -10.12 13.09
CA GLU A 275 2.48 -10.05 13.38
C GLU A 275 3.26 -9.41 12.21
N SER A 276 2.96 -9.82 10.98
CA SER A 276 3.63 -9.28 9.80
C SER A 276 3.22 -7.84 9.46
N LEU A 277 1.97 -7.44 9.73
CA LEU A 277 1.56 -6.03 9.62
C LEU A 277 2.28 -5.17 10.67
N ALA A 278 2.31 -5.61 11.93
CA ALA A 278 2.99 -4.89 13.00
C ALA A 278 4.49 -4.70 12.72
N PHE A 279 5.12 -5.67 12.04
CA PHE A 279 6.49 -5.58 11.57
C PHE A 279 6.72 -4.52 10.48
N LEU A 280 5.74 -4.27 9.61
CA LEU A 280 5.85 -3.19 8.63
C LEU A 280 5.65 -1.79 9.23
N GLU A 281 5.03 -1.72 10.40
CA GLU A 281 4.74 -0.48 11.12
C GLU A 281 5.82 -0.09 12.13
N SER A 282 6.75 -1.01 12.45
CA SER A 282 7.88 -0.80 13.38
C SER A 282 9.10 -0.18 12.69
#